data_AF-A0A7S0BLG6-F1
#
_entry.id   AF-A0A7S0BLG6-F1
#
_cell.length_a   1.000
_cell.length_b   1.000
_cell.length_c   1.000
_cell.angle_alpha   90.00
_cell.angle_beta   90.00
_cell.angle_gamma   90.00
#
_symmetry.space_group_name_H-M   'P 1'
#
loop_
_entity.id
_entity.type
_entity.pdbx_description
1 polymer ?
#
loop_
_entity_poly.entity_id
_entity_poly.type
_entity_poly.pdbx_seq_one_letter_code
_entity_poly.pdbx_strand_id
1 'polypeptide(L)'
;MAALGTGGAKETTEWEEILKEKGIIPDKSQEEIAEEQLKTVVEESVARYDPNASKTVDELDEDLEDADSEEERILLKHRERRMMEIQASQSRKRFSPGIHYVSAADWKPEISEAGPDFHVVVLLFQEGAEKSTLMEDILVNLSQKFKHTKFVKCKATDAIANYPDEKIPTVLV
;
A
#
# COMPACT_ATOMS: atom_id res chain seq x y z
N MET A 1 37.74 4.65 25.01
CA MET A 1 36.51 3.95 25.42
C MET A 1 35.51 5.00 25.90
N ALA A 2 34.66 5.50 25.01
CA ALA A 2 33.56 6.39 25.37
C ALA A 2 32.26 5.61 25.19
N ALA A 3 31.57 5.33 26.29
CA ALA A 3 30.29 4.63 26.27
C ALA A 3 29.19 5.62 25.85
N LEU A 4 28.54 5.31 24.73
CA LEU A 4 27.34 5.98 24.22
C LEU A 4 26.18 5.71 25.18
N GLY A 5 25.68 6.77 25.82
CA GLY A 5 24.50 6.74 26.68
C GLY A 5 23.23 6.82 25.83
N THR A 6 22.41 5.78 25.92
CA THR A 6 21.10 5.61 25.30
C THR A 6 20.12 6.72 25.69
N GLY A 7 19.58 7.43 24.70
CA GLY A 7 18.45 8.34 24.87
C GLY A 7 17.14 7.57 25.01
N GLY A 8 16.87 7.04 26.20
CA GLY A 8 15.52 6.62 26.61
C GLY A 8 14.81 7.78 27.32
N ALA A 9 13.48 7.83 27.23
CA ALA A 9 12.65 8.83 27.91
C ALA A 9 13.09 9.01 29.38
N LYS A 10 13.49 10.23 29.75
CA LYS A 10 13.79 10.56 31.13
C LYS A 10 12.49 10.52 31.93
N GLU A 11 12.29 9.45 32.70
CA GLU A 11 11.29 9.41 33.76
C GLU A 11 11.61 10.56 34.74
N THR A 12 10.67 11.50 34.90
CA THR A 12 10.81 12.56 35.89
C THR A 12 10.77 11.94 37.27
N THR A 13 11.75 12.25 38.10
CA THR A 13 11.80 11.72 39.46
C THR A 13 10.68 12.32 40.31
N GLU A 14 10.19 11.59 41.31
CA GLU A 14 9.15 12.09 42.24
C GLU A 14 9.53 13.44 42.87
N TRP A 15 10.84 13.70 43.06
CA TRP A 15 11.36 14.97 43.54
C TRP A 15 11.21 16.11 42.53
N GLU A 16 11.41 15.85 41.24
CA GLU A 16 11.26 16.86 40.18
C GLU A 16 9.79 17.27 39.99
N GLU A 17 8.86 16.34 40.14
CA GLU A 17 7.42 16.63 40.12
C GLU A 17 7.01 17.52 41.30
N ILE A 18 7.46 17.20 42.52
CA ILE A 18 7.21 18.03 43.71
C ILE A 18 7.81 19.44 43.54
N LEU A 19 9.00 19.56 42.95
CA LEU A 19 9.65 20.86 42.73
C LEU A 19 8.96 21.70 41.64
N LYS A 20 8.38 21.07 40.63
CA LYS A 20 7.49 21.73 39.64
C LYS A 20 6.18 22.17 40.28
N GLU A 21 5.54 21.31 41.09
CA GLU A 21 4.30 21.65 41.81
C GLU A 21 4.50 22.82 42.77
N LYS A 22 5.67 22.91 43.40
CA LYS A 22 6.07 24.06 44.24
C LYS A 22 6.50 25.30 43.45
N GLY A 23 6.50 25.25 42.12
CA GLY A 23 6.86 26.38 41.24
C GLY A 23 8.34 26.76 41.29
N ILE A 24 9.21 25.87 41.78
CA ILE A 24 10.66 26.11 41.89
C ILE A 24 11.35 25.78 40.56
N ILE A 25 10.86 24.76 39.85
CA ILE A 25 11.30 24.44 38.48
C ILE A 25 10.28 25.03 37.51
N PRO A 26 10.70 25.90 36.58
CA PRO A 26 9.80 26.42 35.54
C PRO A 26 9.36 25.30 34.59
N ASP A 27 8.10 25.34 34.16
CA ASP A 27 7.62 24.46 33.10
C ASP A 27 8.37 24.72 31.80
N LYS A 28 8.58 23.66 31.02
CA LYS A 28 9.17 23.76 29.69
C LYS A 28 8.34 24.71 28.83
N SER A 29 9.01 25.59 28.11
CA SER A 29 8.33 26.49 27.18
C SER A 29 7.69 25.67 26.04
N GLN A 30 6.69 26.25 25.38
CA GLN A 30 6.11 25.63 24.18
C GLN A 30 7.16 25.41 23.08
N GLU A 31 8.20 26.25 23.03
CA GLU A 31 9.31 26.13 22.09
C GLU A 31 10.20 24.92 22.43
N GLU A 32 10.54 24.70 23.70
CA GLU A 32 11.35 23.54 24.13
C GLU A 32 10.64 22.21 23.88
N ILE A 33 9.31 22.17 24.07
CA ILE A 33 8.50 20.99 23.76
C ILE A 33 8.48 20.72 22.24
N ALA A 34 8.37 21.78 21.43
CA ALA A 34 8.40 21.66 19.98
C ALA A 34 9.76 21.20 19.45
N GLU A 35 10.86 21.69 20.05
CA GLU A 35 12.23 21.25 19.72
C GLU A 35 12.47 19.78 20.04
N GLU A 36 12.03 19.31 21.21
CA GLU A 36 12.14 17.89 21.57
C GLU A 36 11.34 17.00 20.62
N GLN A 37 10.12 17.40 20.27
CA GLN A 37 9.31 16.66 19.29
C GLN A 37 9.97 16.64 17.90
N LEU A 38 10.51 17.76 17.45
CA LEU A 38 11.23 17.84 16.17
C LEU A 38 12.46 16.94 16.18
N LYS A 39 13.23 16.93 17.28
CA LYS A 39 14.40 16.08 17.46
C LYS A 39 14.02 14.59 17.36
N THR A 40 12.94 14.17 18.02
CA THR A 40 12.43 12.79 17.91
C THR A 40 12.05 12.44 16.47
N VAL A 41 11.30 13.31 15.78
CA VAL A 41 10.89 13.07 14.39
C VAL A 41 12.10 12.96 13.45
N VAL A 42 13.11 13.80 13.63
CA VAL A 42 14.35 13.75 12.84
C VAL A 42 15.14 12.47 13.12
N GLU A 43 15.30 12.09 14.39
CA GLU A 43 15.99 10.86 14.78
C GLU A 43 15.29 9.61 14.20
N GLU A 44 13.95 9.56 14.27
CA GLU A 44 13.17 8.49 13.64
C GLU A 44 13.30 8.46 12.12
N SER A 45 13.34 9.64 11.49
CA SER A 45 13.48 9.76 10.03
C SER A 45 14.85 9.26 9.57
N VAL A 46 15.93 9.63 10.28
CA VAL A 46 17.29 9.16 9.98
C VAL A 46 17.40 7.65 10.22
N ALA A 47 16.80 7.12 11.29
CA ALA A 47 16.83 5.69 11.59
C ALA A 47 16.09 4.83 10.55
N ARG A 48 15.07 5.38 9.89
CA ARG A 48 14.30 4.70 8.83
C ARG A 48 14.79 5.00 7.42
N TYR A 49 15.70 5.95 7.26
CA TYR A 49 16.20 6.34 5.96
C TYR A 49 17.10 5.25 5.39
N ASP A 50 16.69 4.71 4.25
CA ASP A 50 17.46 3.74 3.48
C ASP A 50 17.73 4.35 2.09
N PRO A 51 18.99 4.70 1.79
CA PRO A 51 19.35 5.34 0.51
C PRO A 51 19.14 4.42 -0.69
N ASN A 52 19.03 3.10 -0.46
CA ASN A 52 18.86 2.10 -1.51
C ASN A 52 17.39 1.68 -1.69
N ALA A 53 16.46 2.21 -0.88
CA ALA A 53 15.05 1.82 -0.88
C ALA A 53 14.31 2.16 -2.18
N SER A 54 14.76 3.17 -2.94
CA SER A 54 14.14 3.58 -4.21
C SER A 54 14.88 3.08 -5.45
N LYS A 55 16.08 2.50 -5.29
CA LYS A 55 16.89 2.05 -6.42
C LYS A 55 16.29 0.84 -7.13
N THR A 56 16.47 0.78 -8.43
CA THR A 56 16.13 -0.34 -9.31
C THR A 56 17.18 -1.45 -9.21
N VAL A 57 16.87 -2.64 -9.76
CA VAL A 57 17.84 -3.75 -9.77
C VAL A 57 19.09 -3.38 -10.58
N ASP A 58 18.91 -2.68 -11.71
CA ASP A 58 20.02 -2.29 -12.57
C ASP A 58 20.95 -1.27 -11.87
N GLU A 59 20.38 -0.25 -11.21
CA GLU A 59 21.16 0.72 -10.42
C GLU A 59 21.92 0.05 -9.26
N LEU A 60 21.31 -0.95 -8.59
CA LEU A 60 21.97 -1.71 -7.53
C LEU A 60 23.10 -2.59 -8.07
N ASP A 61 22.98 -3.09 -9.30
CA ASP A 61 24.03 -3.88 -9.96
C ASP A 61 25.22 -2.98 -10.34
N GLU A 62 24.98 -1.76 -10.82
CA GLU A 62 26.02 -0.76 -11.07
C GLU A 62 26.77 -0.40 -9.77
N ASP A 63 26.05 -0.10 -8.67
CA ASP A 63 26.66 0.23 -7.39
C ASP A 63 27.50 -0.93 -6.81
N LEU A 64 27.15 -2.18 -7.14
CA LEU A 64 27.85 -3.37 -6.64
C LEU A 64 29.26 -3.52 -7.23
N GLU A 65 29.51 -2.99 -8.42
CA GLU A 65 30.81 -3.11 -9.10
C GLU A 65 31.91 -2.31 -8.38
N ASP A 66 31.55 -1.20 -7.74
CA ASP A 66 32.46 -0.30 -7.03
C ASP A 66 32.42 -0.46 -5.50
N ALA A 67 31.57 -1.36 -4.99
CA ALA A 67 31.32 -1.54 -3.56
C ALA A 67 32.47 -2.25 -2.83
N ASP A 68 32.72 -1.85 -1.58
CA ASP A 68 33.59 -2.62 -0.70
C ASP A 68 32.88 -3.85 -0.09
N SER A 69 33.62 -4.69 0.65
CA SER A 69 33.08 -5.96 1.19
C SER A 69 31.93 -5.81 2.20
N GLU A 70 31.79 -4.64 2.84
CA GLU A 70 30.70 -4.38 3.78
C GLU A 70 29.47 -3.82 3.04
N GLU A 71 29.70 -2.90 2.10
CA GLU A 71 28.68 -2.35 1.22
C GLU A 71 28.06 -3.43 0.32
N GLU A 72 28.87 -4.35 -0.22
CA GLU A 72 28.43 -5.47 -1.05
C GLU A 72 27.36 -6.32 -0.36
N ARG A 73 27.54 -6.61 0.94
CA ARG A 73 26.57 -7.39 1.74
C ARG A 73 25.22 -6.70 1.86
N ILE A 74 25.24 -5.38 2.02
CA ILE A 74 24.03 -4.57 2.14
C ILE A 74 23.34 -4.53 0.77
N LEU A 75 24.04 -4.13 -0.29
CA LEU A 75 23.50 -4.02 -1.64
C LEU A 75 22.91 -5.34 -2.15
N LEU A 76 23.59 -6.47 -1.94
CA LEU A 76 23.08 -7.80 -2.30
C LEU A 76 21.73 -8.10 -1.63
N LYS A 77 21.58 -7.77 -0.34
CA LYS A 77 20.31 -7.95 0.39
C LYS A 77 19.19 -7.08 -0.18
N HIS A 78 19.48 -5.85 -0.57
CA HIS A 78 18.50 -4.98 -1.24
C HIS A 78 18.11 -5.54 -2.62
N ARG A 79 19.11 -5.99 -3.38
CA ARG A 79 18.91 -6.61 -4.70
C ARG A 79 18.05 -7.87 -4.61
N GLU A 80 18.33 -8.77 -3.67
CA GLU A 80 17.53 -9.98 -3.44
C GLU A 80 16.08 -9.63 -3.10
N ARG A 81 15.87 -8.66 -2.20
CA ARG A 81 14.52 -8.18 -1.86
C ARG A 81 13.78 -7.67 -3.10
N ARG A 82 14.43 -6.83 -3.93
CA ARG A 82 13.86 -6.32 -5.17
C ARG A 82 13.52 -7.43 -6.16
N MET A 83 14.42 -8.38 -6.34
CA MET A 83 14.21 -9.54 -7.20
C MET A 83 13.03 -10.38 -6.73
N MET A 84 12.88 -10.60 -5.42
CA MET A 84 11.71 -11.28 -4.85
C MET A 84 10.41 -10.51 -5.09
N GLU A 85 10.41 -9.18 -4.93
CA GLU A 85 9.25 -8.34 -5.23
C GLU A 85 8.84 -8.44 -6.70
N ILE A 86 9.83 -8.36 -7.61
CA ILE A 86 9.61 -8.51 -9.05
C ILE A 86 9.07 -9.91 -9.37
N GLN A 87 9.68 -10.97 -8.85
CA GLN A 87 9.21 -12.34 -9.05
C GLN A 87 7.79 -12.54 -8.51
N ALA A 88 7.48 -12.01 -7.32
CA ALA A 88 6.15 -12.06 -6.73
C ALA A 88 5.12 -11.28 -7.57
N SER A 89 5.52 -10.18 -8.22
CA SER A 89 4.65 -9.45 -9.14
C SER A 89 4.42 -10.23 -10.45
N GLN A 90 5.44 -10.94 -10.93
CA GLN A 90 5.37 -11.72 -12.17
C GLN A 90 4.57 -13.00 -12.03
N SER A 91 4.60 -13.63 -10.85
CA SER A 91 3.85 -14.86 -10.55
C SER A 91 2.35 -14.61 -10.38
N ARG A 92 1.91 -13.36 -10.15
CA ARG A 92 0.49 -13.03 -10.06
C ARG A 92 -0.22 -13.35 -11.36
N LYS A 93 -1.41 -13.94 -11.22
CA LYS A 93 -2.30 -14.24 -12.33
C LYS A 93 -2.52 -12.98 -13.18
N ARG A 94 -2.36 -13.14 -14.50
CA ARG A 94 -2.63 -12.09 -15.48
C ARG A 94 -3.94 -12.41 -16.17
N PHE A 95 -4.81 -11.43 -16.27
CA PHE A 95 -6.07 -11.52 -16.99
C PHE A 95 -5.92 -10.90 -18.38
N SER A 96 -6.72 -11.40 -19.34
CA SER A 96 -6.79 -10.79 -20.66
C SER A 96 -7.43 -9.40 -20.56
N PRO A 97 -6.96 -8.42 -21.34
CA PRO A 97 -7.59 -7.12 -21.41
C PRO A 97 -9.02 -7.26 -21.97
N GLY A 98 -9.93 -6.46 -21.43
CA GLY A 98 -11.36 -6.48 -21.73
C GLY A 98 -12.22 -6.77 -20.51
N ILE A 99 -13.53 -6.74 -20.73
CA ILE A 99 -14.54 -7.10 -19.75
C ILE A 99 -15.36 -8.26 -20.29
N HIS A 100 -15.47 -9.34 -19.51
CA HIS A 100 -16.17 -10.55 -19.94
C HIS A 100 -17.54 -10.63 -19.29
N TYR A 101 -18.54 -11.09 -20.05
CA TYR A 101 -19.87 -11.32 -19.50
C TYR A 101 -19.87 -12.60 -18.66
N VAL A 102 -20.42 -12.52 -17.45
CA VAL A 102 -20.58 -13.64 -16.52
C VAL A 102 -22.07 -13.88 -16.29
N SER A 103 -22.49 -15.13 -16.47
CA SER A 103 -23.86 -15.56 -16.21
C SER A 103 -24.11 -15.76 -14.72
N ALA A 104 -25.38 -15.84 -14.30
CA ALA A 104 -25.73 -16.17 -12.92
C ALA A 104 -25.17 -17.55 -12.46
N ALA A 105 -25.02 -18.50 -13.39
CA ALA A 105 -24.49 -19.82 -13.08
C ALA A 105 -22.98 -19.78 -12.74
N ASP A 106 -22.25 -18.91 -13.42
CA ASP A 106 -20.80 -18.77 -13.29
C ASP A 106 -20.40 -17.76 -12.19
N TRP A 107 -21.36 -17.03 -11.62
CA TRP A 107 -21.11 -16.03 -10.58
C TRP A 107 -20.31 -16.57 -9.39
N LYS A 108 -20.72 -17.72 -8.85
CA LYS A 108 -20.05 -18.32 -7.69
C LYS A 108 -18.59 -18.67 -7.96
N PRO A 109 -18.26 -19.51 -8.96
CA PRO A 109 -16.87 -19.89 -9.21
C PRO A 109 -16.02 -18.70 -9.68
N GLU A 110 -16.60 -17.73 -10.38
CA GLU A 110 -15.83 -16.63 -10.98
C GLU A 110 -15.59 -15.43 -10.07
N ILE A 111 -16.49 -15.18 -9.11
CA ILE A 111 -16.51 -13.98 -8.27
C ILE A 111 -16.46 -14.37 -6.79
N SER A 112 -17.42 -15.18 -6.31
CA SER A 112 -17.50 -15.52 -4.88
C SER A 112 -16.38 -16.44 -4.38
N GLU A 113 -15.90 -17.33 -5.25
CA GLU A 113 -14.80 -18.27 -4.96
C GLU A 113 -13.46 -17.80 -5.55
N ALA A 114 -13.36 -16.53 -5.94
CA ALA A 114 -12.10 -15.96 -6.36
C ALA A 114 -11.08 -16.03 -5.20
N GLY A 115 -9.87 -16.50 -5.49
CA GLY A 115 -8.80 -16.59 -4.50
C GLY A 115 -8.32 -15.20 -4.04
N PRO A 116 -7.66 -15.11 -2.87
CA PRO A 116 -7.19 -13.84 -2.32
C PRO A 116 -6.06 -13.17 -3.13
N ASP A 117 -5.53 -13.86 -4.13
CA ASP A 117 -4.37 -13.41 -4.90
C ASP A 117 -4.68 -12.27 -5.89
N PHE A 118 -5.95 -12.07 -6.23
CA PHE A 118 -6.38 -11.05 -7.19
C PHE A 118 -7.75 -10.47 -6.82
N HIS A 119 -8.01 -9.25 -7.30
CA HIS A 119 -9.29 -8.58 -7.12
C HIS A 119 -10.20 -8.81 -8.32
N VAL A 120 -11.50 -8.91 -8.08
CA VAL A 120 -12.53 -9.07 -9.12
C VAL A 120 -13.43 -7.85 -9.11
N VAL A 121 -13.36 -7.06 -10.18
CA VAL A 121 -14.21 -5.89 -10.39
C VAL A 121 -15.41 -6.30 -11.23
N VAL A 122 -16.61 -6.19 -10.67
CA VAL A 122 -17.87 -6.61 -11.30
C VAL A 122 -18.71 -5.38 -11.64
N LEU A 123 -19.07 -5.22 -12.92
CA LEU A 123 -20.06 -4.25 -13.37
C LEU A 123 -21.45 -4.89 -13.43
N LEU A 124 -22.37 -4.42 -12.60
CA LEU A 124 -23.80 -4.69 -12.76
C LEU A 124 -24.39 -3.73 -13.78
N PHE A 125 -24.87 -4.26 -14.90
CA PHE A 125 -25.42 -3.48 -16.01
C PHE A 125 -26.86 -3.90 -16.35
N GLN A 126 -27.53 -3.03 -17.11
CA GLN A 126 -28.84 -3.30 -17.72
C GLN A 126 -28.83 -2.79 -19.17
N GLU A 127 -29.47 -3.55 -20.06
CA GLU A 127 -29.62 -3.18 -21.47
C GLU A 127 -30.49 -1.92 -21.61
N GLY A 128 -30.08 -1.00 -22.48
CA GLY A 128 -30.79 0.26 -22.72
C GLY A 128 -30.40 1.42 -21.80
N ALA A 129 -29.55 1.20 -20.80
CA ALA A 129 -29.03 2.27 -19.95
C ALA A 129 -27.71 2.83 -20.50
N GLU A 130 -27.72 4.07 -21.02
CA GLU A 130 -26.52 4.74 -21.57
C GLU A 130 -25.35 4.82 -20.58
N LYS A 131 -25.67 5.03 -19.29
CA LYS A 131 -24.67 5.08 -18.22
C LYS A 131 -23.89 3.78 -18.08
N SER A 132 -24.54 2.64 -18.32
CA SER A 132 -23.89 1.33 -18.27
C SER A 132 -22.86 1.17 -19.38
N THR A 133 -23.19 1.59 -20.60
CA THR A 133 -22.28 1.55 -21.75
C THR A 133 -21.06 2.42 -21.49
N LEU A 134 -21.25 3.63 -20.97
CA LEU A 134 -20.14 4.52 -20.63
C LEU A 134 -19.21 3.90 -19.57
N MET A 135 -19.79 3.27 -18.53
CA MET A 135 -19.01 2.60 -17.49
C MET A 135 -18.24 1.40 -18.04
N GLU A 136 -18.85 0.64 -18.97
CA GLU A 136 -18.19 -0.46 -19.66
C GLU A 136 -16.93 0.00 -20.40
N ASP A 137 -17.02 1.08 -21.18
CA ASP A 137 -15.89 1.64 -21.92
C ASP A 137 -14.75 2.08 -20.99
N ILE A 138 -15.08 2.67 -19.84
CA ILE A 138 -14.10 3.06 -18.81
C ILE A 138 -13.40 1.81 -18.25
N LEU A 139 -14.15 0.77 -17.92
CA LEU A 139 -13.58 -0.47 -17.37
C LEU A 139 -12.73 -1.23 -18.39
N VAL A 140 -13.10 -1.21 -19.67
CA VAL A 140 -12.26 -1.75 -20.74
C VAL A 140 -10.91 -1.03 -20.77
N ASN A 141 -10.89 0.30 -20.69
CA ASN A 141 -9.64 1.05 -20.63
C ASN A 141 -8.82 0.75 -19.36
N LEU A 142 -9.48 0.54 -18.21
CA LEU A 142 -8.81 0.16 -16.97
C LEU A 142 -8.20 -1.24 -17.03
N SER A 143 -8.88 -2.20 -17.67
CA SER A 143 -8.38 -3.57 -17.83
C SER A 143 -7.03 -3.65 -18.57
N GLN A 144 -6.75 -2.71 -19.46
CA GLN A 144 -5.46 -2.62 -20.17
C GLN A 144 -4.31 -2.20 -19.24
N LYS A 145 -4.62 -1.37 -18.23
CA LYS A 145 -3.65 -0.89 -17.24
C LYS A 145 -3.45 -1.89 -16.10
N PHE A 146 -4.54 -2.49 -15.62
CA PHE A 146 -4.55 -3.37 -14.45
C PHE A 146 -4.61 -4.85 -14.84
N LYS A 147 -3.47 -5.39 -15.27
CA LYS A 147 -3.36 -6.79 -15.76
C LYS A 147 -3.58 -7.86 -14.70
N HIS A 148 -3.51 -7.51 -13.42
CA HIS A 148 -3.66 -8.41 -12.27
C HIS A 148 -5.06 -8.36 -11.64
N THR A 149 -5.96 -7.55 -12.20
CA THR A 149 -7.34 -7.41 -11.74
C THR A 149 -8.26 -8.04 -12.78
N LYS A 150 -9.23 -8.84 -12.33
CA LYS A 150 -10.21 -9.45 -13.20
C LYS A 150 -11.38 -8.49 -13.38
N PHE A 151 -11.74 -8.17 -14.62
CA PHE A 151 -12.89 -7.32 -14.94
C PHE A 151 -14.00 -8.17 -15.56
N VAL A 152 -15.20 -8.10 -14.99
CA VAL A 152 -16.37 -8.84 -15.45
C VAL A 152 -17.61 -7.96 -15.44
N LYS A 153 -18.59 -8.30 -16.27
CA LYS A 153 -19.92 -7.68 -16.26
C LYS A 153 -21.00 -8.73 -16.10
N CYS A 154 -22.05 -8.39 -15.37
CA CYS A 154 -23.21 -9.26 -15.16
C CYS A 154 -24.49 -8.43 -15.25
N LYS A 155 -25.56 -9.01 -15.78
CA LYS A 155 -26.85 -8.35 -15.80
C LYS A 155 -27.36 -8.18 -14.37
N ALA A 156 -27.84 -7.00 -14.01
CA ALA A 156 -28.24 -6.69 -12.64
C ALA A 156 -29.32 -7.66 -12.13
N THR A 157 -30.28 -8.03 -12.99
CA THR A 157 -31.34 -9.00 -12.68
C THR A 157 -30.83 -10.41 -12.43
N ASP A 158 -29.70 -10.78 -13.02
CA ASP A 158 -29.12 -12.11 -12.95
C ASP A 158 -28.27 -12.26 -11.68
N ALA A 159 -27.62 -11.18 -11.25
CA ALA A 159 -26.84 -11.13 -10.01
C ALA A 159 -27.73 -10.97 -8.77
N ILE A 160 -28.73 -10.09 -8.82
CA ILE A 160 -29.60 -9.76 -7.70
C ILE A 160 -31.05 -9.63 -8.18
N ALA A 161 -31.92 -10.49 -7.67
CA ALA A 161 -33.35 -10.44 -7.98
C ALA A 161 -33.95 -9.07 -7.58
N ASN A 162 -34.68 -8.44 -8.51
CA ASN A 162 -35.30 -7.12 -8.33
C ASN A 162 -34.32 -5.99 -7.98
N TYR A 163 -33.11 -6.00 -8.55
CA TYR A 163 -32.19 -4.87 -8.42
C TYR A 163 -32.79 -3.59 -9.04
N PRO A 164 -32.76 -2.44 -8.35
CA PRO A 164 -33.39 -1.21 -8.85
C PRO A 164 -32.58 -0.58 -9.99
N ASP A 165 -33.26 -0.25 -11.10
CA ASP A 165 -32.65 0.34 -12.30
C ASP A 165 -31.98 1.69 -12.03
N GLU A 166 -32.48 2.46 -11.06
CA GLU A 166 -31.91 3.77 -10.68
C GLU A 166 -30.46 3.66 -10.16
N LYS A 167 -30.06 2.50 -9.64
CA LYS A 167 -28.72 2.25 -9.10
C LYS A 167 -27.77 1.69 -10.16
N ILE A 168 -28.21 1.51 -11.39
CA ILE A 168 -27.40 0.99 -12.48
C ILE A 168 -26.73 2.17 -13.20
N PRO A 169 -25.43 2.08 -13.54
CA PRO A 169 -24.50 0.99 -13.27
C PRO A 169 -23.99 0.97 -11.82
N THR A 170 -23.74 -0.24 -11.30
CA THR A 170 -23.07 -0.44 -10.00
C THR A 170 -21.79 -1.25 -10.19
N VAL A 171 -20.72 -0.84 -9.51
CA VAL A 171 -19.44 -1.55 -9.51
C VAL A 171 -19.21 -2.18 -8.13
N LEU A 172 -18.88 -3.47 -8.11
CA LEU A 172 -18.49 -4.23 -6.92
C LEU A 172 -17.01 -4.63 -7.04
N VAL A 173 -16.29 -4.68 -5.91
CA VAL A 173 -14.86 -5.04 -5.82
C VAL A 173 -14.65 -6.04 -4.69
#